data_AF-A0A6A4LY51-F1
#
_entry.id   AF-A0A6A4LY51-F1
#
_cell.length_a   1.000
_cell.length_b   1.000
_cell.length_c   1.000
_cell.angle_alpha   90.00
_cell.angle_beta   90.00
_cell.angle_gamma   90.00
#
_symmetry.space_group_name_H-M   'P 1'
#
loop_
_entity.id
_entity.type
_entity.pdbx_description
1 polymer ?
#
loop_
_entity_poly.entity_id
_entity_poly.type
_entity_poly.pdbx_seq_one_letter_code
_entity_poly.pdbx_strand_id
1 'polypeptide(L)'
;MKRGFGSKEEIKEKNECEDDLMKLGGKFLFTVKHRNQDWADIWRPELAGKISMVDDPREVVGAVLKSMGASYNTSNVDSEVAGGRNAVRAKLAQLQKQVRLFDSVQYLKAFGVGDVWVTVGWSSDVLPAAKRMTNVAVVVPKSGASLWADLW
;
A
#
# COMPACT_ATOMS: atom_id res chain seq x y z
N MET A 1 9.77 10.68 -29.22
CA MET A 1 8.38 10.23 -29.45
C MET A 1 8.34 8.70 -29.46
N LYS A 2 8.09 8.05 -28.32
CA LYS A 2 7.65 6.64 -28.23
C LYS A 2 6.77 6.51 -26.99
N ARG A 3 5.45 6.55 -27.18
CA ARG A 3 4.45 6.22 -26.14
C ARG A 3 4.39 4.70 -26.07
N GLY A 4 4.82 4.11 -24.96
CA GLY A 4 4.74 2.68 -24.74
C GLY A 4 3.28 2.26 -24.59
N PHE A 5 2.80 1.44 -25.52
CA PHE A 5 1.61 0.63 -25.33
C PHE A 5 1.90 -0.34 -24.18
N GLY A 6 1.11 -0.28 -23.09
CA GLY A 6 1.14 -1.31 -22.04
C GLY A 6 0.89 -2.68 -22.66
N SER A 7 1.60 -3.70 -22.19
CA SER A 7 1.54 -5.03 -22.79
C SER A 7 0.14 -5.63 -22.65
N LYS A 8 -0.24 -6.56 -23.53
CA LYS A 8 -1.55 -7.23 -23.47
C LYS A 8 -1.75 -7.98 -22.13
N GLU A 9 -0.65 -8.46 -21.54
CA GLU A 9 -0.62 -9.10 -20.24
C GLU A 9 -0.94 -8.11 -19.10
N GLU A 10 -0.38 -6.90 -19.12
CA GLU A 10 -0.69 -5.87 -18.11
C GLU A 10 -2.15 -5.44 -18.15
N ILE A 11 -2.75 -5.39 -19.34
CA ILE A 11 -4.17 -5.04 -19.51
C ILE A 11 -5.07 -6.17 -18.97
N LYS A 12 -4.67 -7.44 -19.16
CA LYS A 12 -5.43 -8.59 -18.66
C LYS A 12 -5.38 -8.70 -17.14
N GLU A 13 -4.19 -8.56 -16.53
CA GLU A 13 -4.05 -8.55 -15.06
C GLU A 13 -4.78 -7.37 -14.43
N LYS A 14 -4.81 -6.19 -15.06
CA LYS A 14 -5.58 -5.04 -14.59
C LYS A 14 -7.09 -5.33 -14.55
N ASN A 15 -7.62 -6.00 -15.57
CA ASN A 15 -9.06 -6.33 -15.63
C ASN A 15 -9.44 -7.45 -14.64
N GLU A 16 -8.62 -8.50 -14.51
CA GLU A 16 -8.86 -9.58 -13.52
C GLU A 16 -8.76 -9.04 -12.07
N CYS A 17 -7.78 -8.17 -11.81
CA CYS A 17 -7.68 -7.49 -10.52
C CYS A 17 -8.90 -6.58 -10.29
N GLU A 18 -9.39 -5.85 -11.29
CA GLU A 18 -10.59 -5.01 -11.16
C GLU A 18 -11.85 -5.81 -10.82
N ASP A 19 -12.09 -6.95 -11.48
CA ASP A 19 -13.25 -7.82 -11.23
C ASP A 19 -13.21 -8.45 -9.82
N ASP A 20 -12.02 -8.80 -9.34
CA ASP A 20 -11.85 -9.25 -7.96
C ASP A 20 -12.00 -8.08 -6.97
N LEU A 21 -11.55 -6.87 -7.31
CA LEU A 21 -11.64 -5.70 -6.44
C LEU A 21 -13.06 -5.13 -6.32
N MET A 22 -13.87 -5.17 -7.39
CA MET A 22 -15.26 -4.74 -7.38
C MET A 22 -16.13 -5.61 -6.45
N LYS A 23 -15.77 -6.88 -6.24
CA LYS A 23 -16.44 -7.80 -5.30
C LYS A 23 -16.06 -7.55 -3.85
N LEU A 24 -15.03 -6.75 -3.60
CA LEU A 24 -14.32 -6.74 -2.33
C LEU A 24 -14.60 -5.52 -1.44
N GLY A 25 -15.49 -4.59 -1.84
CA GLY A 25 -16.08 -3.54 -1.01
C GLY A 25 -15.11 -2.78 -0.09
N GLY A 26 -14.58 -1.62 -0.51
CA GLY A 26 -13.87 -0.70 0.41
C GLY A 26 -12.59 -1.28 1.01
N LYS A 27 -11.64 -1.73 0.18
CA LYS A 27 -10.33 -2.21 0.63
C LYS A 27 -9.25 -1.14 0.57
N PHE A 28 -8.16 -1.32 1.29
CA PHE A 28 -6.92 -0.61 1.00
C PHE A 28 -6.18 -1.21 -0.19
N LEU A 29 -5.63 -0.34 -1.03
CA LEU A 29 -4.87 -0.70 -2.22
C LEU A 29 -3.56 0.07 -2.23
N PHE A 30 -2.46 -0.61 -2.55
CA PHE A 30 -1.19 0.06 -2.77
C PHE A 30 -0.83 -0.01 -4.25
N THR A 31 -0.46 1.13 -4.82
CA THR A 31 0.01 1.17 -6.20
C THR A 31 1.49 0.87 -6.23
N VAL A 32 1.88 0.05 -7.20
CA VAL A 32 3.25 -0.40 -7.34
C VAL A 32 3.65 -0.30 -8.80
N LYS A 33 4.81 0.32 -9.06
CA LYS A 33 5.42 0.34 -10.39
C LYS A 33 6.10 -1.00 -10.75
N HIS A 34 6.52 -1.80 -9.77
CA HIS A 34 7.09 -3.15 -9.95
C HIS A 34 6.64 -4.16 -8.88
N ARG A 35 5.86 -5.17 -9.32
CA ARG A 35 5.57 -6.50 -8.72
C ARG A 35 6.00 -6.73 -7.25
N ASN A 36 5.46 -5.96 -6.31
CA ASN A 36 5.48 -6.26 -4.88
C ASN A 36 4.17 -6.97 -4.54
N GLN A 37 4.18 -8.00 -3.69
CA GLN A 37 2.99 -8.80 -3.38
C GLN A 37 2.58 -8.79 -1.91
N ASP A 38 3.42 -8.24 -1.03
CA ASP A 38 3.13 -8.23 0.42
C ASP A 38 3.68 -7.01 1.16
N TRP A 39 3.16 -6.74 2.36
CA TRP A 39 3.58 -5.61 3.21
C TRP A 39 5.09 -5.61 3.50
N ALA A 40 5.71 -6.77 3.60
CA ALA A 40 7.15 -6.90 3.84
C ALA A 40 8.01 -6.21 2.76
N ASP A 41 7.50 -6.10 1.53
CA ASP A 41 8.22 -5.50 0.41
C ASP A 41 8.46 -4.00 0.59
N ILE A 42 7.67 -3.32 1.44
CA ILE A 42 7.83 -1.89 1.78
C ILE A 42 9.21 -1.62 2.41
N TRP A 43 9.80 -2.61 3.09
CA TRP A 43 11.12 -2.46 3.71
C TRP A 43 12.29 -2.72 2.77
N ARG A 44 12.06 -2.97 1.47
CA ARG A 44 13.14 -3.16 0.50
C ARG A 44 13.98 -1.88 0.37
N PRO A 45 15.31 -1.98 0.40
CA PRO A 45 16.19 -0.79 0.39
C PRO A 45 16.02 0.06 -0.88
N GLU A 46 15.60 -0.54 -2.00
CA GLU A 46 15.34 0.14 -3.28
C GLU A 46 14.19 1.17 -3.21
N LEU A 47 13.28 0.99 -2.25
CA LEU A 47 12.10 1.83 -2.06
C LEU A 47 12.32 2.93 -1.01
N ALA A 48 13.47 2.95 -0.34
CA ALA A 48 13.77 3.97 0.66
C ALA A 48 13.67 5.38 0.06
N GLY A 49 12.84 6.23 0.67
CA GLY A 49 12.55 7.58 0.21
C GLY A 49 11.68 7.66 -1.05
N LYS A 50 11.05 6.57 -1.48
CA LYS A 50 10.19 6.50 -2.68
C LYS A 50 8.80 5.96 -2.39
N ILE A 51 8.37 6.05 -1.13
CA ILE A 51 7.05 5.59 -0.69
C ILE A 51 6.26 6.78 -0.17
N SER A 52 4.99 6.87 -0.56
CA SER A 52 4.00 7.73 0.10
C SER A 52 2.95 6.88 0.79
N MET A 53 2.47 7.31 1.94
CA MET A 53 1.41 6.63 2.68
C MET A 53 0.36 7.62 3.16
N VAL A 54 -0.87 7.13 3.33
CA VAL A 54 -1.89 7.84 4.09
C VAL A 54 -1.40 8.13 5.51
N ASP A 55 -1.64 9.35 5.99
CA ASP A 55 -1.38 9.71 7.39
C ASP A 55 -2.54 9.26 8.29
N ASP A 56 -2.76 7.94 8.36
CA ASP A 56 -3.70 7.32 9.29
C ASP A 56 -2.94 6.40 10.25
N PRO A 57 -2.97 6.66 11.58
CA PRO A 57 -2.23 5.86 12.56
C PRO A 57 -2.62 4.38 12.58
N ARG A 58 -3.89 4.04 12.34
CA ARG A 58 -4.34 2.65 12.31
C ARG A 58 -3.76 1.94 11.10
N GLU A 59 -3.70 2.64 9.97
CA GLU A 59 -3.16 2.08 8.74
C GLU A 59 -1.64 1.92 8.80
N VAL A 60 -0.94 2.93 9.32
CA VAL A 60 0.51 2.88 9.47
C VAL A 60 0.92 1.77 10.44
N VAL A 61 0.29 1.68 11.61
CA VAL A 61 0.59 0.62 12.59
C VAL A 61 0.16 -0.74 12.07
N GLY A 62 -1.01 -0.86 11.46
CA GLY A 62 -1.52 -2.11 10.93
C GLY A 62 -0.66 -2.66 9.79
N ALA A 63 -0.12 -1.82 8.92
CA ALA A 63 0.86 -2.21 7.90
C ALA A 63 2.14 -2.81 8.54
N VAL A 64 2.63 -2.22 9.63
CA VAL A 64 3.77 -2.76 10.39
C VAL A 64 3.41 -4.11 11.01
N LEU A 65 2.28 -4.20 11.71
CA LEU A 65 1.84 -5.45 12.34
C LEU A 65 1.69 -6.57 11.31
N LYS A 66 1.09 -6.28 10.15
CA LYS A 66 0.95 -7.23 9.06
C LYS A 66 2.28 -7.66 8.46
N SER A 67 3.24 -6.74 8.31
CA SER A 67 4.60 -7.08 7.88
C SER A 67 5.32 -8.03 8.85
N MET A 68 4.90 -8.04 10.11
CA MET A 68 5.43 -8.91 11.17
C MET A 68 4.58 -10.19 11.36
N GLY A 69 3.54 -10.40 10.53
CA GLY A 69 2.65 -11.55 10.59
C GLY A 69 1.54 -11.45 11.64
N ALA A 70 1.36 -10.30 12.29
CA ALA A 70 0.33 -10.07 13.29
C ALA A 70 -0.98 -9.54 12.68
N SER A 71 -2.04 -9.53 13.49
CA SER A 71 -3.35 -9.02 13.09
C SER A 71 -3.37 -7.48 13.08
N TYR A 72 -4.25 -6.90 12.27
CA TYR A 72 -4.51 -5.45 12.29
C TYR A 72 -5.12 -4.99 13.61
N ASN A 73 -5.92 -5.87 14.22
CA ASN A 73 -6.69 -5.61 15.44
C ASN A 73 -6.04 -6.21 16.69
N THR A 74 -4.75 -6.51 16.64
CA THR A 74 -4.01 -7.05 17.78
C THR A 74 -4.19 -6.13 18.99
N SER A 75 -4.79 -6.67 20.05
CA SER A 75 -5.04 -5.95 21.31
C SER A 75 -3.89 -6.15 22.30
N ASN A 76 -3.15 -7.26 22.18
CA ASN A 76 -1.98 -7.54 23.01
C ASN A 76 -0.71 -7.73 22.15
N VAL A 77 -0.07 -6.60 21.85
CA VAL A 77 1.16 -6.55 21.05
C VAL A 77 2.31 -7.35 21.68
N ASP A 78 2.37 -7.43 23.02
CA ASP A 78 3.48 -8.09 23.71
C ASP A 78 3.40 -9.62 23.61
N SER A 79 2.21 -10.20 23.44
CA SER A 79 2.03 -11.65 23.24
C SER A 79 1.90 -12.04 21.77
N GLU A 80 1.30 -11.20 20.95
CA GLU A 80 0.97 -11.53 19.55
C GLU A 80 2.08 -11.18 18.55
N VAL A 81 3.04 -10.33 18.94
CA VAL A 81 4.16 -9.92 18.08
C VAL A 81 5.48 -10.40 18.65
N ALA A 82 6.29 -11.06 17.82
CA ALA A 82 7.64 -11.45 18.20
C ALA A 82 8.49 -10.19 18.55
N GLY A 83 8.95 -10.12 19.80
CA GLY A 83 9.68 -8.96 20.33
C GLY A 83 8.80 -7.82 20.87
N GLY A 84 7.48 -8.06 20.92
CA GLY A 84 6.49 -7.18 21.55
C GLY A 84 6.49 -5.75 21.03
N ARG A 85 6.09 -4.80 21.90
CA ARG A 85 6.01 -3.38 21.55
C ARG A 85 7.33 -2.77 21.07
N ASN A 86 8.46 -3.27 21.56
CA ASN A 86 9.78 -2.74 21.19
C ASN A 86 10.13 -3.05 19.72
N ALA A 87 9.84 -4.28 19.27
CA ALA A 87 10.04 -4.66 17.87
C ALA A 87 9.14 -3.86 16.92
N VAL A 88 7.87 -3.65 17.30
CA VAL A 88 6.94 -2.80 16.54
C VAL A 88 7.44 -1.37 16.44
N ARG A 89 7.90 -0.78 17.56
CA ARG A 89 8.49 0.57 17.57
C ARG A 89 9.72 0.67 16.67
N ALA A 90 10.60 -0.33 16.69
CA ALA A 90 11.78 -0.36 15.83
C ALA A 90 11.40 -0.44 14.34
N LYS A 91 10.42 -1.29 13.99
CA LYS A 91 9.88 -1.40 12.64
C LYS A 91 9.20 -0.11 12.16
N LEU A 92 8.44 0.56 13.03
CA LEU A 92 7.84 1.87 12.74
C LEU A 92 8.91 2.93 12.48
N ALA A 93 9.98 2.96 13.28
CA ALA A 93 11.09 3.89 13.05
C ALA A 93 11.82 3.61 11.72
N GLN A 94 11.92 2.33 11.32
CA GLN A 94 12.42 1.97 9.98
C GLN A 94 11.47 2.42 8.88
N LEU A 95 10.15 2.23 9.07
CA LEU A 95 9.14 2.66 8.12
C LEU A 95 9.16 4.18 7.93
N GLN A 96 9.30 4.95 9.01
CA GLN A 96 9.42 6.41 8.94
C GLN A 96 10.63 6.86 8.11
N LYS A 97 11.74 6.11 8.13
CA LYS A 97 12.92 6.39 7.29
C LYS A 97 12.74 5.95 5.83
N GLN A 98 11.88 4.96 5.59
CA GLN A 98 11.56 4.44 4.26
C GLN A 98 10.55 5.34 3.53
N VAL A 99 9.57 5.85 4.26
CA VAL A 99 8.48 6.67 3.71
C VAL A 99 8.94 8.10 3.54
N ARG A 100 8.73 8.64 2.34
CA ARG A 100 9.05 10.03 2.01
C ARG A 100 8.01 11.00 2.53
N LEU A 101 6.73 10.62 2.49
CA LEU A 101 5.61 11.47 2.82
C LEU A 101 4.49 10.66 3.46
N PHE A 102 4.00 11.13 4.60
CA PHE A 102 2.71 10.78 5.16
C PHE A 102 1.77 11.96 4.91
N ASP A 103 0.69 11.74 4.18
CA ASP A 103 -0.31 12.77 3.90
C ASP A 103 -1.67 12.11 3.67
N SER A 104 -2.75 12.69 4.18
CA SER A 104 -4.10 12.14 4.04
C SER A 104 -4.83 12.55 2.75
N VAL A 105 -4.35 13.57 2.05
CA VAL A 105 -5.04 14.16 0.87
C VAL A 105 -4.14 14.18 -0.37
N GLN A 106 -2.85 14.43 -0.20
CA GLN A 106 -1.91 14.71 -1.28
C GLN A 106 -0.93 13.57 -1.55
N TYR A 107 -1.03 12.45 -0.85
CA TYR A 107 -0.17 11.28 -1.05
C TYR A 107 -0.15 10.79 -2.51
N LEU A 108 -1.29 10.86 -3.22
CA LEU A 108 -1.36 10.54 -4.67
C LEU A 108 -0.70 11.56 -5.58
N LYS A 109 -0.56 12.83 -5.16
CA LYS A 109 0.09 13.86 -5.98
C LYS A 109 1.57 13.53 -6.16
N ALA A 110 2.25 13.16 -5.08
CA ALA A 110 3.63 12.71 -5.10
C ALA A 110 3.83 11.52 -6.05
N PHE A 111 2.87 10.60 -6.07
CA PHE A 111 2.87 9.45 -6.97
C PHE A 111 2.65 9.86 -8.43
N GLY A 112 1.70 10.76 -8.69
CA GLY A 112 1.39 11.24 -10.03
C GLY A 112 2.53 12.02 -10.71
N VAL A 113 3.34 12.76 -9.93
CA VAL A 113 4.54 13.45 -10.45
C VAL A 113 5.76 12.53 -10.59
N GLY A 114 5.70 11.31 -10.06
CA GLY A 114 6.79 10.33 -10.12
C GLY A 114 7.89 10.49 -9.06
N ASP A 115 7.65 11.31 -8.02
CA ASP A 115 8.57 11.49 -6.89
C ASP A 115 8.65 10.25 -5.99
N VAL A 116 7.61 9.43 -6.01
CA VAL A 116 7.48 8.15 -5.29
C VAL A 116 7.04 7.06 -6.26
N TRP A 117 7.43 5.82 -5.97
CA TRP A 117 7.19 4.65 -6.81
C TRP A 117 6.11 3.74 -6.25
N VAL A 118 5.83 3.88 -4.96
CA VAL A 118 4.80 3.13 -4.24
C VAL A 118 3.95 4.12 -3.47
N THR A 119 2.63 3.99 -3.57
CA THR A 119 1.71 4.70 -2.68
C THR A 119 0.83 3.71 -1.95
N VAL A 120 0.57 3.95 -0.67
CA VAL A 120 -0.44 3.23 0.12
C VAL A 120 -1.58 4.19 0.40
N GLY A 121 -2.81 3.81 0.04
CA GLY A 121 -3.97 4.66 0.30
C GLY A 121 -5.30 3.98 0.04
N TRP A 122 -6.35 4.78 0.09
CA TRP A 122 -7.72 4.30 -0.03
C TRP A 122 -8.02 3.81 -1.45
N SER A 123 -8.76 2.70 -1.58
CA SER A 123 -9.17 2.21 -2.90
C SER A 123 -10.00 3.22 -3.69
N SER A 124 -10.81 4.03 -3.00
CA SER A 124 -11.62 5.10 -3.58
C SER A 124 -10.79 6.09 -4.40
N ASP A 125 -9.55 6.34 -3.98
CA ASP A 125 -8.68 7.34 -4.58
C ASP A 125 -7.68 6.68 -5.55
N VAL A 126 -7.14 5.52 -5.14
CA VAL A 126 -6.12 4.77 -5.87
C VAL A 126 -6.67 4.20 -7.18
N LEU A 127 -7.88 3.62 -7.20
CA LEU A 127 -8.44 2.99 -8.40
C LEU A 127 -8.68 3.99 -9.54
N PRO A 128 -9.36 5.13 -9.33
CA PRO A 128 -9.53 6.13 -10.38
C PRO A 128 -8.20 6.73 -10.84
N ALA A 129 -7.24 6.91 -9.93
CA ALA A 129 -5.91 7.42 -10.27
C ALA A 129 -5.16 6.41 -11.16
N ALA A 130 -5.15 5.13 -10.80
CA ALA A 130 -4.50 4.07 -11.56
C ALA A 130 -5.10 3.91 -12.96
N LYS A 131 -6.42 4.08 -13.14
CA LYS A 131 -7.08 4.06 -14.46
C LYS A 131 -6.56 5.16 -15.41
N ARG A 132 -6.13 6.30 -14.86
CA ARG A 132 -5.57 7.42 -15.65
C ARG A 132 -4.09 7.22 -15.99
N MET A 133 -3.41 6.29 -15.33
CA MET A 133 -1.97 6.06 -15.45
C MET A 133 -1.66 4.74 -16.16
N THR A 134 -0.80 4.78 -17.17
CA THR A 134 -0.55 3.61 -18.02
C THR A 134 0.38 2.58 -17.35
N ASN A 135 1.33 3.03 -16.52
CA ASN A 135 2.40 2.20 -15.92
C ASN A 135 2.24 2.02 -14.41
N VAL A 136 1.03 1.74 -13.96
CA VAL A 136 0.70 1.54 -12.55
C VAL A 136 -0.04 0.23 -12.39
N ALA A 137 0.45 -0.62 -11.49
CA ALA A 137 -0.29 -1.78 -11.00
C ALA A 137 -0.88 -1.44 -9.64
N VAL A 138 -2.09 -1.92 -9.39
CA VAL A 138 -2.72 -1.84 -8.07
C VAL A 138 -2.66 -3.22 -7.46
N VAL A 139 -2.19 -3.32 -6.22
CA VAL A 139 -2.00 -4.60 -5.54
C VAL A 139 -2.71 -4.59 -4.20
N VAL A 140 -3.32 -5.73 -3.85
CA VAL A 140 -3.78 -6.05 -2.50
C VAL A 140 -2.76 -7.02 -1.89
N PRO A 141 -2.32 -6.80 -0.64
CA PRO A 141 -1.25 -7.60 -0.05
C PRO A 141 -1.79 -9.00 0.24
N LYS A 142 -0.99 -10.03 -0.04
CA LYS A 142 -1.42 -11.43 0.20
C LYS A 142 -1.70 -11.72 1.68
N SER A 143 -0.99 -11.07 2.61
CA SER A 143 -1.26 -11.18 4.05
C SER A 143 -2.52 -10.44 4.53
N GLY A 144 -3.21 -9.76 3.61
CA GLY A 144 -4.47 -9.06 3.84
C GLY A 144 -4.29 -7.55 4.06
N ALA A 145 -5.32 -6.80 3.68
CA ALA A 145 -5.43 -5.35 3.86
C ALA A 145 -6.62 -5.00 4.79
N SER A 146 -6.61 -3.77 5.29
CA SER A 146 -7.73 -3.18 6.01
C SER A 146 -8.98 -3.08 5.11
N LEU A 147 -10.12 -3.42 5.69
CA LEU A 147 -11.45 -3.31 5.09
C LEU A 147 -12.22 -2.25 5.88
N TRP A 148 -12.77 -1.27 5.19
CA TRP A 148 -13.43 -0.14 5.81
C TRP A 148 -14.78 0.12 5.13
N ALA A 149 -15.70 0.70 5.90
CA ALA A 149 -17.01 1.11 5.41
C ALA A 149 -17.38 2.43 6.09
N ASP A 150 -17.70 3.43 5.28
CA ASP A 150 -18.35 4.64 5.78
C ASP A 150 -19.85 4.36 5.93
N LEU A 151 -20.36 4.57 7.14
CA LEU A 151 -21.78 4.51 7.44
C LEU A 151 -22.26 5.94 7.72
N TRP A 152 -23.29 6.38 7.00
CA TRP A 152 -23.99 7.64 7.26
C TRP A 152 -25.39 7.36 7.81
#